data_AF-A0A8S3UMU3-F1
#
_entry.id   AF-A0A8S3UMU3-F1
#
_cell.length_a   1.000
_cell.length_b   1.000
_cell.length_c   1.000
_cell.angle_alpha   90.00
_cell.angle_beta   90.00
_cell.angle_gamma   90.00
#
_symmetry.space_group_name_H-M   'P 1'
#
loop_
_entity.id
_entity.type
_entity.pdbx_description
1 polymer ?
#
loop_
_entity_poly.entity_id
_entity_poly.type
_entity_poly.pdbx_seq_one_letter_code
_entity_poly.pdbx_strand_id
1 'polypeptide(L)'
;MRPLLTELHDFTDIVTSDGKLIILFEDVFGRTNTRFTENTDIQIIQRLQACLNQGNVKAILTVRDTIKVSCQRILTLHKIFNGKCEVDLSSVEFKMSRDKKESLLLNYFKKFNLRVISLNEDENYFKEEILKENMSVTLNHKTLYSIIESEPLLGFPEACSLFTRNRKLTRLGIRFFNHPSKHLYDEIDKVRKNGKRNTNDKLLYVTLVYLLLNGDVLDENCVDTAKGMDIMQSCYGSQQERLLSCDIIDAAADMKGRYLTYRPDTFRYHFQHQTVLESVMISYSKIKQEVVISMLSFDFIREMVRLQHYRENEGRSYHESVTNSL
;
A
#
# COMPACT_ATOMS: atom_id res chain seq x y z
N MET A 1 26.59 -16.96 20.49
CA MET A 1 25.12 -17.14 20.35
C MET A 1 24.62 -15.97 19.50
N ARG A 2 24.20 -16.21 18.25
CA ARG A 2 23.72 -15.14 17.35
C ARG A 2 22.27 -14.84 17.71
N PRO A 3 21.88 -13.60 18.05
CA PRO A 3 20.47 -13.27 18.16
C PRO A 3 19.87 -13.31 16.76
N LEU A 4 19.13 -14.37 16.48
CA LEU A 4 18.27 -14.46 15.30
C LEU A 4 17.14 -13.43 15.47
N LEU A 5 17.24 -12.32 14.73
CA LEU A 5 16.14 -11.40 14.44
C LEU A 5 15.24 -12.01 13.33
N THR A 6 14.96 -13.31 13.39
CA THR A 6 14.01 -13.96 12.49
C THR A 6 12.65 -13.92 13.15
N GLU A 7 11.73 -13.14 12.58
CA GLU A 7 10.31 -13.53 12.35
C GLU A 7 9.31 -12.36 12.28
N LEU A 8 9.69 -11.09 12.45
CA LEU A 8 8.68 -10.00 12.46
C LEU A 8 8.92 -8.78 11.56
N HIS A 9 10.11 -8.64 10.96
CA HIS A 9 10.39 -7.55 10.03
C HIS A 9 11.17 -8.12 8.85
N ASP A 10 10.58 -8.13 7.67
CA ASP A 10 11.30 -8.44 6.43
C ASP A 10 12.47 -7.45 6.35
N PHE A 11 13.70 -7.95 6.49
CA PHE A 11 14.89 -7.15 6.21
C PHE A 11 14.80 -6.67 4.78
N THR A 12 14.91 -5.37 4.55
CA THR A 12 14.75 -4.81 3.22
C THR A 12 15.98 -5.12 2.37
N ASP A 13 17.18 -5.01 2.95
CA ASP A 13 18.45 -5.36 2.30
C ASP A 13 19.61 -5.53 3.32
N ILE A 14 20.60 -6.37 2.98
CA ILE A 14 21.84 -6.56 3.75
C ILE A 14 23.04 -6.35 2.83
N VAL A 15 23.94 -5.44 3.21
CA VAL A 15 25.17 -5.14 2.45
C VAL A 15 26.39 -5.33 3.34
N THR A 16 27.44 -5.96 2.82
CA THR A 16 28.75 -6.05 3.48
C THR A 16 29.75 -5.11 2.82
N SER A 17 30.39 -4.25 3.59
CA SER A 17 31.43 -3.33 3.12
C SER A 17 32.53 -3.19 4.17
N ASP A 18 33.79 -3.37 3.76
CA ASP A 18 34.99 -3.25 4.62
C ASP A 18 34.92 -4.04 5.94
N GLY A 19 34.41 -5.27 5.89
CA GLY A 19 34.25 -6.14 7.07
C GLY A 19 33.12 -5.71 8.03
N LYS A 20 32.33 -4.70 7.65
CA LYS A 20 31.14 -4.23 8.38
C LYS A 20 29.88 -4.75 7.70
N LEU A 21 28.94 -5.19 8.52
CA LEU A 21 27.58 -5.54 8.12
C LEU A 21 26.71 -4.28 8.18
N ILE A 22 26.15 -3.85 7.07
CA ILE A 22 25.19 -2.75 6.98
C ILE A 22 23.80 -3.36 6.77
N ILE A 23 22.88 -3.07 7.68
CA ILE A 23 21.51 -3.56 7.63
C ILE A 23 20.57 -2.38 7.34
N LEU A 24 19.73 -2.51 6.32
CA LEU A 24 18.66 -1.56 6.05
C LEU A 24 17.36 -2.05 6.70
N PHE A 25 16.79 -1.20 7.55
CA PHE A 25 15.43 -1.36 8.07
C PHE A 25 14.56 -0.25 7.50
N GLU A 26 13.85 -0.57 6.41
CA GLU A 26 12.79 0.30 5.89
C GLU A 26 11.59 0.28 6.84
N ASP A 27 11.21 1.45 7.32
CA ASP A 27 10.14 1.69 8.29
C ASP A 27 10.32 0.76 9.50
N VAL A 28 11.26 1.11 10.40
CA VAL A 28 11.67 0.22 11.51
C VAL A 28 10.53 -0.14 12.48
N PHE A 29 9.49 0.69 12.51
CA PHE A 29 8.24 0.46 13.25
C PHE A 29 7.16 -0.21 12.40
N GLY A 30 7.41 -0.33 11.09
CA GLY A 30 6.75 -1.18 10.12
C GLY A 30 5.30 -0.86 9.83
N ARG A 31 4.69 -1.76 9.05
CA ARG A 31 3.24 -1.93 8.85
C ARG A 31 2.45 -2.13 10.16
N THR A 32 3.16 -2.30 11.27
CA THR A 32 2.70 -2.55 12.64
C THR A 32 2.18 -1.30 13.35
N ASN A 33 1.50 -0.40 12.65
CA ASN A 33 0.55 0.46 13.35
C ASN A 33 -0.65 -0.35 13.89
N THR A 34 -0.77 -1.64 13.56
CA THR A 34 -1.74 -2.56 14.18
C THR A 34 -1.39 -2.99 15.61
N ARG A 35 -0.19 -2.69 16.14
CA ARG A 35 0.19 -2.95 17.54
C ARG A 35 1.25 -1.96 18.06
N PHE A 36 0.92 -0.67 18.13
CA PHE A 36 1.70 0.19 19.01
C PHE A 36 1.47 -0.29 20.45
N THR A 37 2.48 -0.91 21.02
CA THR A 37 2.53 -1.25 22.44
C THR A 37 3.92 -0.85 22.85
N GLU A 38 4.04 0.15 23.72
CA GLU A 38 5.34 0.70 24.13
C GLU A 38 6.35 -0.42 24.45
N ASN A 39 5.90 -1.55 24.99
CA ASN A 39 6.71 -2.73 25.28
C ASN A 39 7.34 -3.42 24.05
N THR A 40 6.64 -3.56 22.93
CA THR A 40 7.13 -4.30 21.75
C THR A 40 8.17 -3.47 20.99
N ASP A 41 7.90 -2.17 20.85
CA ASP A 41 8.82 -1.23 20.18
C ASP A 41 10.08 -0.98 21.01
N ILE A 42 9.96 -0.89 22.35
CA ILE A 42 11.11 -0.86 23.25
C ILE A 42 11.95 -2.13 23.10
N GLN A 43 11.33 -3.31 22.98
CA GLN A 43 12.07 -4.55 22.75
C GLN A 43 12.80 -4.56 21.40
N ILE A 44 12.18 -4.05 20.32
CA ILE A 44 12.83 -3.91 19.01
C ILE A 44 14.04 -2.98 19.12
N ILE A 45 13.86 -1.81 19.72
CA ILE A 45 14.90 -0.80 19.96
C ILE A 45 16.04 -1.40 20.79
N GLN A 46 15.74 -2.11 21.88
CA GLN A 46 16.75 -2.76 22.73
C GLN A 46 17.53 -3.84 21.98
N ARG A 47 16.85 -4.66 21.16
CA ARG A 47 17.50 -5.67 20.31
C ARG A 47 18.40 -5.02 19.27
N LEU A 48 17.93 -3.98 18.59
CA LEU A 48 18.72 -3.21 17.62
C LEU A 48 19.96 -2.60 18.28
N GLN A 49 19.82 -1.97 19.46
CA GLN A 49 20.95 -1.45 20.22
C GLN A 49 21.98 -2.55 20.55
N ALA A 50 21.52 -3.71 21.03
CA ALA A 50 22.40 -4.82 21.36
C ALA A 50 23.19 -5.32 20.14
N CYS A 51 22.56 -5.34 18.95
CA CYS A 51 23.21 -5.69 17.70
C CYS A 51 24.22 -4.60 17.26
N LEU A 52 23.84 -3.33 17.31
CA LEU A 52 24.69 -2.20 16.88
C LEU A 52 25.93 -2.01 17.77
N ASN A 53 25.86 -2.40 19.03
CA ASN A 53 26.99 -2.31 19.97
C ASN A 53 28.14 -3.29 19.67
N GLN A 54 27.97 -4.25 18.75
CA GLN A 54 29.04 -5.17 18.34
C GLN A 54 30.12 -4.50 17.47
N GLY A 55 29.92 -3.25 17.03
CA GLY A 55 30.93 -2.41 16.37
C GLY A 55 31.19 -2.74 14.89
N ASN A 56 30.99 -3.98 14.49
CA ASN A 56 31.02 -4.47 13.10
C ASN A 56 29.66 -4.40 12.40
N VAL A 57 28.61 -3.94 13.08
CA VAL A 57 27.26 -3.77 12.51
C VAL A 57 26.90 -2.29 12.47
N LYS A 58 26.38 -1.85 11.33
CA LYS A 58 25.75 -0.54 11.12
C LYS A 58 24.32 -0.76 10.65
N ALA A 59 23.43 0.16 11.00
CA ALA A 59 22.05 0.13 10.54
C ALA A 59 21.69 1.47 9.90
N ILE A 60 20.95 1.39 8.80
CA ILE A 60 20.21 2.50 8.23
C ILE A 60 18.74 2.24 8.58
N LEU A 61 18.13 3.16 9.31
CA LEU A 61 16.74 3.03 9.76
C LEU A 61 15.93 4.15 9.10
N THR A 62 14.80 3.82 8.50
CA THR A 62 13.82 4.82 8.12
C THR A 62 12.62 4.79 9.08
N VAL A 63 12.04 5.95 9.34
CA VAL A 63 10.88 6.13 10.21
C VAL A 63 10.00 7.23 9.64
N ARG A 64 8.68 7.10 9.77
CA ARG A 64 7.73 8.13 9.37
C ARG A 64 7.80 9.32 10.34
N ASP A 65 7.65 10.54 9.84
CA ASP A 65 7.70 11.75 10.69
C ASP A 65 6.70 11.71 11.85
N THR A 66 5.48 11.22 11.61
CA THR A 66 4.44 11.12 12.65
C THR A 66 4.85 10.17 13.78
N ILE A 67 5.50 9.05 13.43
CA ILE A 67 6.02 8.07 14.39
C ILE A 67 7.22 8.65 15.12
N LYS A 68 8.14 9.31 14.41
CA LYS A 68 9.30 9.97 15.01
C LYS A 68 8.88 10.98 16.07
N VAL A 69 7.90 11.84 15.76
CA VAL A 69 7.36 12.83 16.71
C VAL A 69 6.72 12.12 17.91
N SER A 70 5.89 11.10 17.66
CA SER A 70 5.19 10.38 18.72
C SER A 70 6.14 9.57 19.63
N CYS A 71 7.23 9.05 19.08
CA CYS A 71 8.19 8.17 19.77
C CYS A 71 9.47 8.89 20.21
N GLN A 72 9.56 10.22 20.01
CA GLN A 72 10.79 10.99 20.17
C GLN A 72 11.46 10.73 21.53
N ARG A 73 10.66 10.61 22.60
CA ARG A 73 11.15 10.31 23.95
C ARG A 73 11.86 8.96 24.03
N ILE A 74 11.26 7.89 23.52
CA ILE A 74 11.82 6.53 23.53
C ILE A 74 13.08 6.48 22.66
N LEU A 75 12.98 7.04 21.46
CA LEU A 75 14.08 7.11 20.50
C LEU A 75 15.31 7.85 21.06
N THR A 76 15.08 8.94 21.79
CA THR A 76 16.12 9.73 22.46
C THR A 76 16.72 8.98 23.65
N LEU A 77 15.89 8.38 24.51
CA LEU A 77 16.34 7.59 25.67
C LEU A 77 17.28 6.46 25.26
N HIS A 78 16.97 5.80 24.14
CA HIS A 78 17.76 4.70 23.60
C HIS A 78 18.87 5.15 22.64
N LYS A 79 19.15 6.45 22.49
CA LYS A 79 20.26 6.97 21.65
C LYS A 79 20.30 6.40 20.23
N ILE A 80 19.19 5.87 19.70
CA ILE A 80 19.12 5.33 18.33
C ILE A 80 19.12 6.50 17.35
N PHE A 81 18.35 7.54 17.66
CA PHE A 81 18.35 8.81 16.92
C PHE A 81 18.92 9.89 17.83
N ASN A 82 20.20 10.22 17.65
CA ASN A 82 20.90 11.26 18.43
C ASN A 82 21.01 12.59 17.68
N GLY A 83 20.24 12.76 16.58
CA GLY A 83 20.19 13.96 15.75
C GLY A 83 21.42 14.22 14.86
N LYS A 84 22.58 13.60 15.12
CA LYS A 84 23.83 13.87 14.39
C LYS A 84 23.93 13.15 13.04
N CYS A 85 23.15 12.09 12.84
CA CYS A 85 23.18 11.26 11.62
C CYS A 85 21.78 11.12 11.02
N GLU A 86 20.89 12.07 11.32
CA GLU A 86 19.54 12.06 10.83
C GLU A 86 19.43 12.82 9.51
N VAL A 87 18.73 12.24 8.54
CA VAL A 87 18.48 12.87 7.24
C VAL A 87 16.97 12.93 7.04
N ASP A 88 16.45 14.15 6.88
CA ASP A 88 15.04 14.36 6.57
C ASP A 88 14.81 14.11 5.08
N LEU A 89 14.20 12.95 4.77
CA LEU A 89 13.90 12.54 3.40
C LEU A 89 12.69 13.28 2.79
N SER A 90 11.97 14.10 3.58
CA SER A 90 10.85 14.91 3.10
C SER A 90 11.28 16.21 2.41
N SER A 91 12.57 16.56 2.54
CA SER A 91 13.11 17.81 2.01
C SER A 91 13.09 17.88 0.48
N VAL A 92 13.05 19.10 -0.06
CA VAL A 92 12.90 19.34 -1.51
C VAL A 92 14.06 18.76 -2.32
N GLU A 93 15.26 18.68 -1.75
CA GLU A 93 16.45 18.10 -2.40
C GLU A 93 16.34 16.58 -2.63
N PHE A 94 15.54 15.87 -1.82
CA PHE A 94 15.30 14.43 -1.99
C PHE A 94 14.07 14.15 -2.87
N LYS A 95 13.36 15.18 -3.33
CA LYS A 95 12.28 14.99 -4.30
C LYS A 95 12.83 14.45 -5.61
N MET A 96 12.08 13.53 -6.21
CA MET A 96 12.46 12.95 -7.48
C MET A 96 12.42 14.01 -8.58
N SER A 97 13.56 14.24 -9.25
CA SER A 97 13.62 15.15 -10.38
C SER A 97 12.69 14.68 -11.50
N ARG A 98 12.28 15.64 -12.34
CA ARG A 98 11.44 15.38 -13.51
C ARG A 98 12.01 14.27 -14.40
N ASP A 99 13.31 14.35 -14.72
CA ASP A 99 13.99 13.35 -15.58
C ASP A 99 13.98 11.95 -14.96
N LYS A 100 14.11 11.86 -13.62
CA LYS A 100 14.02 10.59 -12.89
C LYS A 100 12.59 10.04 -12.91
N LYS A 101 11.58 10.89 -12.70
CA LYS A 101 10.16 10.52 -12.79
C LYS A 101 9.81 10.00 -14.19
N GLU A 102 10.24 10.72 -15.23
CA GLU A 102 10.05 10.32 -16.62
C GLU A 102 10.71 8.99 -16.92
N SER A 103 12.00 8.85 -16.60
CA SER A 103 12.76 7.60 -16.81
C SER A 103 12.12 6.42 -16.09
N LEU A 104 11.67 6.61 -14.85
CA LEU A 104 11.00 5.58 -14.06
C LEU A 104 9.68 5.15 -14.69
N LEU A 105 8.84 6.11 -15.05
CA LEU A 105 7.53 5.85 -15.65
C LEU A 105 7.68 5.13 -17.00
N LEU A 106 8.62 5.55 -17.84
CA LEU A 106 8.92 4.89 -19.11
C LEU A 106 9.47 3.46 -18.93
N ASN A 107 10.28 3.22 -17.89
CA ASN A 107 10.73 1.87 -17.54
C ASN A 107 9.56 0.96 -17.15
N TYR A 108 8.61 1.46 -16.35
CA TYR A 108 7.38 0.74 -16.05
C TYR A 108 6.55 0.49 -17.30
N PHE A 109 6.44 1.47 -18.21
CA PHE A 109 5.68 1.30 -19.46
C PHE A 109 6.28 0.21 -20.33
N LYS A 110 7.61 0.23 -20.50
CA LYS A 110 8.34 -0.82 -21.22
C LYS A 110 8.11 -2.20 -20.58
N LYS A 111 8.19 -2.29 -19.25
CA LYS A 111 7.98 -3.55 -18.50
C LYS A 111 6.58 -4.13 -18.67
N PHE A 112 5.56 -3.27 -18.77
CA PHE A 112 4.16 -3.67 -18.85
C PHE A 112 3.54 -3.48 -20.25
N ASN A 113 4.37 -3.34 -21.30
CA ASN A 113 3.96 -3.16 -22.69
C ASN A 113 2.92 -2.04 -22.91
N LEU A 114 3.11 -0.92 -22.21
CA LEU A 114 2.33 0.31 -22.41
C LEU A 114 3.01 1.20 -23.44
N ARG A 115 2.21 1.92 -24.24
CA ARG A 115 2.72 2.79 -25.31
C ARG A 115 2.34 4.25 -25.05
N VAL A 116 3.24 5.15 -25.45
CA VAL A 116 2.94 6.58 -25.52
C VAL A 116 2.77 6.95 -26.99
N ILE A 117 1.62 7.53 -27.35
CA ILE A 117 1.38 8.02 -28.72
C ILE A 117 1.45 9.54 -28.72
N SER A 118 2.06 10.08 -29.77
CA SER A 118 2.02 11.50 -30.07
C SER A 118 0.74 11.86 -30.80
N LEU A 119 0.02 12.87 -30.30
CA LEU A 119 -1.25 13.36 -30.86
C LEU A 119 -1.08 14.08 -32.21
N ASN A 120 0.03 13.88 -32.92
CA ASN A 120 0.14 14.27 -34.32
C ASN A 120 -0.58 13.28 -35.26
N GLU A 121 -1.04 12.14 -34.73
CA GLU A 121 -1.86 11.16 -35.42
C GLU A 121 -3.27 11.13 -34.79
N ASP A 122 -4.29 11.23 -35.66
CA ASP A 122 -5.73 11.36 -35.41
C ASP A 122 -6.26 11.08 -33.98
N GLU A 123 -6.94 12.07 -33.38
CA GLU A 123 -7.73 11.88 -32.14
C GLU A 123 -8.74 10.73 -32.23
N ASN A 124 -9.17 10.38 -33.46
CA ASN A 124 -10.06 9.26 -33.73
C ASN A 124 -9.37 7.90 -33.52
N TYR A 125 -8.07 7.76 -33.84
CA TYR A 125 -7.30 6.55 -33.57
C TYR A 125 -7.18 6.28 -32.06
N PHE A 126 -6.92 7.33 -31.28
CA PHE A 126 -6.81 7.24 -29.82
C PHE A 126 -8.11 6.78 -29.15
N LYS A 127 -9.27 7.21 -29.65
CA LYS A 127 -10.58 6.77 -29.14
C LYS A 127 -10.88 5.31 -29.48
N GLU A 128 -10.54 4.84 -30.67
CA GLU A 128 -10.79 3.46 -31.10
C GLU A 128 -9.87 2.43 -30.42
N GLU A 129 -8.61 2.78 -30.13
CA GLU A 129 -7.64 1.86 -29.51
C GLU A 129 -7.94 1.61 -28.02
N ILE A 130 -8.40 2.64 -27.29
CA ILE A 130 -8.80 2.53 -25.87
C ILE A 130 -9.99 1.58 -25.66
N LEU A 131 -10.87 1.46 -26.67
CA LEU A 131 -12.11 0.70 -26.62
C LEU A 131 -11.93 -0.79 -26.91
N LYS A 132 -10.80 -1.23 -27.48
CA LYS A 132 -10.52 -2.65 -27.73
C LYS A 132 -9.90 -3.28 -26.48
N GLU A 133 -10.64 -4.16 -25.81
CA GLU A 133 -10.26 -4.79 -24.53
C GLU A 133 -8.94 -5.60 -24.55
N ASN A 134 -8.40 -5.88 -25.74
CA ASN A 134 -7.24 -6.74 -25.96
C ASN A 134 -5.93 -6.03 -26.37
N MET A 135 -5.88 -4.69 -26.44
CA MET A 135 -4.65 -3.97 -26.84
C MET A 135 -3.98 -3.18 -25.71
N SER A 136 -2.67 -2.92 -25.88
CA SER A 136 -1.84 -2.10 -25.00
C SER A 136 -2.55 -0.81 -24.61
N VAL A 137 -2.56 -0.45 -23.33
CA VAL A 137 -3.13 0.85 -22.94
C VAL A 137 -2.21 1.95 -23.45
N THR A 138 -2.75 2.79 -24.31
CA THR A 138 -2.02 3.89 -24.93
C THR A 138 -2.28 5.20 -24.18
N LEU A 139 -1.22 5.94 -23.86
CA LEU A 139 -1.29 7.26 -23.25
C LEU A 139 -0.77 8.32 -24.21
N ASN A 140 -1.35 9.52 -24.19
CA ASN A 140 -0.83 10.63 -24.97
C ASN A 140 0.29 11.38 -24.23
N HIS A 141 1.17 12.06 -24.97
CA HIS A 141 2.28 12.84 -24.38
C HIS A 141 1.82 13.91 -23.38
N LYS A 142 0.65 14.54 -23.58
CA LYS A 142 0.11 15.53 -22.64
C LYS A 142 -0.18 14.89 -21.26
N THR A 143 -0.74 13.68 -21.26
CA THR A 143 -1.04 12.92 -20.05
C THR A 143 0.24 12.43 -19.40
N LEU A 144 1.20 11.95 -20.19
CA LEU A 144 2.53 11.59 -19.69
C LEU A 144 3.18 12.76 -18.95
N TYR A 145 3.24 13.92 -19.59
CA TYR A 145 3.81 15.14 -19.01
C TYR A 145 3.09 15.53 -17.71
N SER A 146 1.76 15.52 -17.73
CA SER A 146 0.95 15.84 -16.54
C SER A 146 1.21 14.87 -15.38
N ILE A 147 1.42 13.59 -15.68
CA ILE A 147 1.78 12.58 -14.67
C ILE A 147 3.16 12.91 -14.10
N ILE A 148 4.17 13.18 -14.94
CA ILE A 148 5.54 13.46 -14.49
C ILE A 148 5.57 14.68 -13.55
N GLU A 149 4.78 15.71 -13.82
CA GLU A 149 4.69 16.92 -12.99
C GLU A 149 3.85 16.71 -11.71
N SER A 150 3.22 15.54 -11.53
CA SER A 150 2.40 15.24 -10.34
C SER A 150 3.24 14.85 -9.12
N GLU A 151 2.69 15.14 -7.94
CA GLU A 151 3.21 14.72 -6.63
C GLU A 151 2.17 13.84 -5.93
N PRO A 152 2.06 12.56 -6.32
CA PRO A 152 1.05 11.66 -5.74
C PRO A 152 1.33 11.42 -4.25
N LEU A 153 0.28 11.42 -3.44
CA LEU A 153 0.36 11.16 -1.99
C LEU A 153 0.93 9.77 -1.64
N LEU A 154 0.89 8.84 -2.59
CA LEU A 154 1.38 7.47 -2.41
C LEU A 154 2.89 7.34 -2.63
N GLY A 155 3.57 8.41 -3.06
CA GLY A 155 4.90 8.31 -3.64
C GLY A 155 4.83 8.01 -5.13
N PHE A 156 5.75 8.61 -5.89
CA PHE A 156 5.76 8.51 -7.35
C PHE A 156 6.04 7.09 -7.86
N PRO A 157 7.05 6.35 -7.34
CA PRO A 157 7.33 4.98 -7.77
C PRO A 157 6.16 4.01 -7.56
N GLU A 158 5.52 4.09 -6.40
CA GLU A 158 4.42 3.22 -5.99
C GLU A 158 3.17 3.51 -6.84
N ALA A 159 2.86 4.79 -7.05
CA ALA A 159 1.81 5.21 -7.97
C ALA A 159 2.08 4.68 -9.38
N CYS A 160 3.31 4.79 -9.90
CA CYS A 160 3.66 4.24 -11.21
C CYS A 160 3.43 2.72 -11.28
N SER A 161 3.90 1.98 -10.27
CA SER A 161 3.74 0.52 -10.20
C SER A 161 2.27 0.09 -10.26
N LEU A 162 1.41 0.71 -9.45
CA LEU A 162 -0.03 0.40 -9.43
C LEU A 162 -0.72 0.83 -10.73
N PHE A 163 -0.38 2.02 -11.22
CA PHE A 163 -0.93 2.58 -12.45
C PHE A 163 -0.66 1.68 -13.66
N THR A 164 0.56 1.15 -13.80
CA THR A 164 0.93 0.36 -14.98
C THR A 164 0.48 -1.10 -14.93
N ARG A 165 0.24 -1.62 -13.72
CA ARG A 165 -0.17 -3.02 -13.52
C ARG A 165 -1.68 -3.23 -13.64
N ASN A 166 -2.48 -2.19 -13.46
CA ASN A 166 -3.94 -2.27 -13.57
C ASN A 166 -4.45 -1.37 -14.70
N ARG A 167 -4.89 -1.99 -15.80
CA ARG A 167 -5.43 -1.29 -16.99
C ARG A 167 -6.56 -0.30 -16.66
N LYS A 168 -7.41 -0.60 -15.66
CA LYS A 168 -8.49 0.31 -15.27
C LYS A 168 -7.94 1.57 -14.60
N LEU A 169 -6.87 1.47 -13.81
CA LEU A 169 -6.16 2.61 -13.25
C LEU A 169 -5.39 3.38 -14.32
N THR A 170 -4.77 2.67 -15.27
CA THR A 170 -4.07 3.30 -16.41
C THR A 170 -5.01 4.23 -17.20
N ARG A 171 -6.25 3.79 -17.43
CA ARG A 171 -7.30 4.58 -18.13
C ARG A 171 -7.70 5.87 -17.40
N LEU A 172 -7.44 5.99 -16.09
CA LEU A 172 -7.71 7.22 -15.34
C LEU A 172 -6.67 8.31 -15.62
N GLY A 173 -5.50 7.95 -16.15
CA GLY A 173 -4.40 8.87 -16.42
C GLY A 173 -4.00 9.68 -15.19
N ILE A 174 -3.84 10.99 -15.36
CA ILE A 174 -3.49 11.93 -14.28
C ILE A 174 -4.46 11.90 -13.09
N ARG A 175 -5.74 11.56 -13.31
CA ARG A 175 -6.72 11.50 -12.21
C ARG A 175 -6.33 10.47 -11.16
N PHE A 176 -5.74 9.35 -11.60
CA PHE A 176 -5.20 8.35 -10.68
C PHE A 176 -4.10 8.94 -9.79
N PHE A 177 -3.12 9.63 -10.38
CA PHE A 177 -1.98 10.18 -9.63
C PHE A 177 -2.40 11.26 -8.64
N ASN A 178 -3.46 12.02 -8.92
CA ASN A 178 -3.99 13.00 -7.97
C ASN A 178 -4.60 12.33 -6.72
N HIS A 179 -5.24 11.16 -6.86
CA HIS A 179 -5.93 10.48 -5.77
C HIS A 179 -5.85 8.95 -5.85
N PRO A 180 -4.65 8.34 -5.75
CA PRO A 180 -4.46 6.91 -6.04
C PRO A 180 -5.27 6.02 -5.08
N SER A 181 -5.22 6.33 -3.77
CA SER A 181 -5.93 5.56 -2.74
C SER A 181 -7.45 5.61 -2.90
N LYS A 182 -8.00 6.78 -3.27
CA LYS A 182 -9.44 6.95 -3.50
C LYS A 182 -9.90 6.07 -4.68
N HIS A 183 -9.15 6.10 -5.78
CA HIS A 183 -9.50 5.32 -6.96
C HIS A 183 -9.42 3.81 -6.72
N LEU A 184 -8.41 3.35 -5.97
CA LEU A 184 -8.31 1.94 -5.54
C LEU A 184 -9.50 1.53 -4.66
N TYR A 185 -9.82 2.34 -3.66
CA TYR A 185 -11.00 2.13 -2.83
C TYR A 185 -12.29 2.06 -3.66
N ASP A 186 -12.48 3.00 -4.59
CA ASP A 186 -13.68 3.02 -5.44
C ASP A 186 -13.76 1.77 -6.34
N GLU A 187 -12.64 1.25 -6.84
CA GLU A 187 -12.62 0.00 -7.60
C GLU A 187 -13.04 -1.19 -6.73
N ILE A 188 -12.45 -1.35 -5.55
CA ILE A 188 -12.76 -2.46 -4.63
C ILE A 188 -14.21 -2.37 -4.14
N ASP A 189 -14.68 -1.16 -3.80
CA ASP A 189 -16.06 -0.94 -3.36
C ASP A 189 -17.07 -1.20 -4.49
N LYS A 190 -16.68 -0.98 -5.75
CA LYS A 190 -17.48 -1.40 -6.91
C LYS A 190 -17.56 -2.92 -7.03
N VAL A 191 -16.44 -3.63 -6.91
CA VAL A 191 -16.44 -5.12 -6.94
C VAL A 191 -17.37 -5.65 -5.85
N ARG A 192 -17.27 -5.13 -4.62
CA ARG A 192 -18.18 -5.45 -3.52
C ARG A 192 -19.65 -5.25 -3.88
N LYS A 193 -20.01 -4.07 -4.39
CA LYS A 193 -21.40 -3.73 -4.74
C LYS A 193 -21.93 -4.59 -5.90
N ASN A 194 -21.10 -4.86 -6.90
CA ASN A 194 -21.45 -5.70 -8.04
C ASN A 194 -21.62 -7.16 -7.64
N GLY A 195 -20.89 -7.64 -6.62
CA GLY A 195 -21.04 -8.98 -6.06
C GLY A 195 -22.46 -9.33 -5.59
N LYS A 196 -23.32 -8.34 -5.37
CA LYS A 196 -24.76 -8.55 -5.11
C LYS A 196 -25.53 -9.12 -6.31
N ARG A 197 -25.00 -8.98 -7.52
CA ARG A 197 -25.64 -9.35 -8.80
C ARG A 197 -24.79 -10.31 -9.63
N ASN A 198 -23.49 -10.39 -9.37
CA ASN A 198 -22.53 -11.18 -10.13
C ASN A 198 -21.72 -12.08 -9.20
N THR A 199 -21.81 -13.40 -9.41
CA THR A 199 -21.10 -14.41 -8.61
C THR A 199 -19.58 -14.26 -8.69
N ASN A 200 -19.02 -13.89 -9.85
CA ASN A 200 -17.57 -13.70 -9.98
C ASN A 200 -17.10 -12.51 -9.12
N ASP A 201 -17.76 -11.36 -9.21
CA ASP A 201 -17.42 -10.20 -8.37
C ASP A 201 -17.61 -10.49 -6.87
N LYS A 202 -18.58 -11.36 -6.54
CA LYS A 202 -18.79 -11.86 -5.18
C LYS A 202 -17.57 -12.65 -4.69
N LEU A 203 -17.12 -13.63 -5.47
CA LEU A 203 -15.95 -14.46 -5.16
C LEU A 203 -14.67 -13.64 -5.07
N LEU A 204 -14.46 -12.68 -5.98
CA LEU A 204 -13.32 -11.76 -5.94
C LEU A 204 -13.31 -10.97 -4.62
N TYR A 205 -14.43 -10.38 -4.24
CA TYR A 205 -14.50 -9.60 -2.99
C TYR A 205 -14.34 -10.48 -1.75
N VAL A 206 -14.99 -11.64 -1.69
CA VAL A 206 -14.84 -12.61 -0.59
C VAL A 206 -13.39 -13.02 -0.43
N THR A 207 -12.68 -13.29 -1.54
CA THR A 207 -11.27 -13.67 -1.53
C THR A 207 -10.38 -12.55 -1.00
N LEU A 208 -10.61 -11.29 -1.39
CA LEU A 208 -9.88 -10.15 -0.85
C LEU A 208 -10.08 -10.01 0.67
N VAL A 209 -11.32 -10.15 1.14
CA VAL A 209 -11.61 -10.10 2.58
C VAL A 209 -11.01 -11.31 3.31
N TYR A 210 -11.00 -12.49 2.69
CA TYR A 210 -10.35 -13.67 3.24
C TYR A 210 -8.87 -13.43 3.48
N LEU A 211 -8.13 -12.88 2.51
CA LEU A 211 -6.72 -12.50 2.72
C LEU A 211 -6.56 -11.50 3.86
N LEU A 212 -7.41 -10.46 3.90
CA LEU A 212 -7.38 -9.45 4.96
C LEU A 212 -7.50 -10.12 6.34
N LEU A 213 -8.49 -10.98 6.54
CA LEU A 213 -8.75 -11.66 7.81
C LEU A 213 -7.75 -12.76 8.14
N ASN A 214 -6.83 -13.10 7.23
CA ASN A 214 -5.74 -14.07 7.44
C ASN A 214 -4.36 -13.37 7.49
N GLY A 215 -4.32 -12.05 7.67
CA GLY A 215 -3.09 -11.32 7.87
C GLY A 215 -2.28 -11.07 6.60
N ASP A 216 -2.96 -10.73 5.49
CA ASP A 216 -2.32 -10.45 4.19
C ASP A 216 -1.65 -11.68 3.56
N VAL A 217 -2.19 -12.87 3.84
CA VAL A 217 -1.69 -14.14 3.29
C VAL A 217 -2.87 -15.06 2.95
N LEU A 218 -2.82 -15.64 1.76
CA LEU A 218 -3.63 -16.79 1.36
C LEU A 218 -2.70 -17.91 0.92
N ASP A 219 -2.71 -19.00 1.68
CA ASP A 219 -1.98 -20.24 1.38
C ASP A 219 -2.87 -21.16 0.56
N GLU A 220 -2.43 -21.53 -0.65
CA GLU A 220 -3.20 -22.37 -1.57
C GLU A 220 -3.58 -23.73 -0.97
N ASN A 221 -2.79 -24.21 -0.01
CA ASN A 221 -2.98 -25.53 0.60
C ASN A 221 -3.86 -25.52 1.85
N CYS A 222 -4.13 -24.34 2.42
CA CYS A 222 -4.76 -24.19 3.74
C CYS A 222 -5.98 -23.26 3.68
N VAL A 223 -6.82 -23.43 2.65
CA VAL A 223 -8.06 -22.64 2.51
C VAL A 223 -9.15 -23.20 3.43
N ASP A 224 -9.58 -22.37 4.39
CA ASP A 224 -10.72 -22.62 5.24
C ASP A 224 -12.01 -22.15 4.55
N THR A 225 -12.74 -23.09 3.97
CA THR A 225 -14.00 -22.81 3.26
C THR A 225 -15.11 -22.36 4.20
N ALA A 226 -15.10 -22.77 5.47
CA ALA A 226 -16.09 -22.31 6.45
C ALA A 226 -15.92 -20.81 6.73
N LYS A 227 -14.67 -20.36 6.92
CA LYS A 227 -14.36 -18.94 7.04
C LYS A 227 -14.73 -18.15 5.78
N GLY A 228 -14.48 -18.71 4.59
CA GLY A 228 -14.92 -18.12 3.32
C GLY A 228 -16.44 -17.96 3.23
N MET A 229 -17.19 -18.98 3.67
CA MET A 229 -18.65 -18.96 3.76
C MET A 229 -19.16 -17.91 4.75
N ASP A 230 -18.53 -17.79 5.93
CA ASP A 230 -18.88 -16.77 6.92
C ASP A 230 -18.70 -15.35 6.37
N ILE A 231 -17.61 -15.11 5.63
CA ILE A 231 -17.38 -13.85 4.94
C ILE A 231 -18.47 -13.60 3.89
N MET A 232 -18.77 -14.61 3.05
CA MET A 232 -19.80 -14.51 2.03
C MET A 232 -21.16 -14.18 2.63
N GLN A 233 -21.54 -14.86 3.70
CA GLN A 233 -22.78 -14.61 4.43
C GLN A 233 -22.80 -13.21 5.03
N SER A 234 -21.69 -12.75 5.61
CA SER A 234 -21.57 -11.41 6.17
C SER A 234 -21.76 -10.32 5.11
N CYS A 235 -21.19 -10.52 3.91
CA CYS A 235 -21.21 -9.54 2.84
C CYS A 235 -22.51 -9.51 2.04
N TYR A 236 -23.15 -10.68 1.87
CA TYR A 236 -24.23 -10.87 0.88
C TYR A 236 -25.48 -11.56 1.43
N GLY A 237 -25.50 -11.90 2.72
CA GLY A 237 -26.62 -12.57 3.39
C GLY A 237 -26.59 -14.10 3.24
N SER A 238 -27.55 -14.77 3.88
CA SER A 238 -27.71 -16.22 3.84
C SER A 238 -28.08 -16.69 2.43
N GLN A 239 -27.10 -17.22 1.70
CA GLN A 239 -27.29 -17.84 0.39
C GLN A 239 -26.94 -19.33 0.48
N GLN A 240 -27.69 -20.18 -0.22
CA GLN A 240 -27.44 -21.63 -0.32
C GLN A 240 -26.25 -21.99 -1.21
N GLU A 241 -25.40 -21.01 -1.55
CA GLU A 241 -24.24 -21.24 -2.40
C GLU A 241 -23.19 -22.06 -1.65
N ARG A 242 -22.65 -23.09 -2.31
CA ARG A 242 -21.53 -23.86 -1.79
C ARG A 242 -20.25 -23.21 -2.28
N LEU A 243 -19.37 -22.82 -1.36
CA LEU A 243 -18.03 -22.34 -1.67
C LEU A 243 -17.03 -23.48 -1.54
N LEU A 244 -16.26 -23.72 -2.59
CA LEU A 244 -15.14 -24.66 -2.60
C LEU A 244 -13.83 -23.91 -2.38
N SER A 245 -12.79 -24.61 -1.92
CA SER A 245 -11.47 -24.02 -1.77
C SER A 245 -10.89 -23.55 -3.10
N CYS A 246 -11.12 -24.32 -4.18
CA CYS A 246 -10.71 -23.94 -5.52
C CYS A 246 -11.33 -22.60 -5.97
N ASP A 247 -12.57 -22.28 -5.57
CA ASP A 247 -13.21 -21.03 -5.97
C ASP A 247 -12.47 -19.79 -5.42
N ILE A 248 -11.93 -19.89 -4.19
CA ILE A 248 -11.14 -18.83 -3.57
C ILE A 248 -9.77 -18.71 -4.26
N ILE A 249 -9.14 -19.85 -4.59
CA ILE A 249 -7.83 -19.87 -5.25
C ILE A 249 -7.93 -19.36 -6.69
N ASP A 250 -8.94 -19.78 -7.44
CA ASP A 250 -9.19 -19.34 -8.80
C ASP A 250 -9.48 -17.83 -8.83
N ALA A 251 -10.29 -17.33 -7.89
CA ALA A 251 -10.51 -15.91 -7.72
C ALA A 251 -9.22 -15.15 -7.35
N ALA A 252 -8.34 -15.72 -6.53
CA ALA A 252 -7.04 -15.11 -6.20
C ALA A 252 -6.12 -15.06 -7.43
N ALA A 253 -6.10 -16.12 -8.23
CA ALA A 253 -5.35 -16.20 -9.48
C ALA A 253 -5.83 -15.13 -10.49
N ASP A 254 -7.15 -14.93 -10.60
CA ASP A 254 -7.75 -13.90 -11.46
C ASP A 254 -7.40 -12.47 -11.05
N MET A 255 -7.08 -12.25 -9.76
CA MET A 255 -6.67 -10.94 -9.23
C MET A 255 -5.15 -10.71 -9.25
N LYS A 256 -4.37 -11.70 -9.68
CA LYS A 256 -2.91 -11.62 -9.77
C LYS A 256 -2.49 -10.48 -10.70
N GLY A 257 -1.54 -9.67 -10.22
CA GLY A 257 -1.05 -8.50 -10.93
C GLY A 257 -1.97 -7.27 -10.87
N ARG A 258 -3.20 -7.42 -10.38
CA ARG A 258 -4.14 -6.29 -10.18
C ARG A 258 -4.18 -5.85 -8.72
N TYR A 259 -4.47 -6.80 -7.85
CA TYR A 259 -4.61 -6.59 -6.41
C TYR A 259 -3.67 -7.49 -5.63
N LEU A 260 -3.31 -8.65 -6.19
CA LEU A 260 -2.52 -9.67 -5.52
C LEU A 260 -1.21 -9.94 -6.24
N THR A 261 -0.20 -10.39 -5.48
CA THR A 261 1.05 -10.95 -5.99
C THR A 261 1.17 -12.38 -5.50
N TYR A 262 1.52 -13.29 -6.41
CA TYR A 262 1.78 -14.69 -6.07
C TYR A 262 3.28 -14.89 -5.83
N ARG A 263 3.62 -15.57 -4.73
CA ARG A 263 4.98 -15.96 -4.36
C ARG A 263 5.16 -17.47 -4.60
N PRO A 264 5.83 -17.88 -5.70
CA PRO A 264 5.97 -19.30 -6.06
C PRO A 264 6.79 -20.12 -5.08
N ASP A 265 7.70 -19.48 -4.34
CA ASP A 265 8.55 -20.09 -3.32
C ASP A 265 7.77 -20.55 -2.08
N THR A 266 6.67 -19.86 -1.78
CA THR A 266 5.84 -20.13 -0.60
C THR A 266 4.41 -20.56 -0.93
N PHE A 267 4.06 -20.64 -2.22
CA PHE A 267 2.70 -20.96 -2.72
C PHE A 267 1.62 -20.08 -2.11
N ARG A 268 1.93 -18.78 -1.97
CA ARG A 268 1.08 -17.82 -1.26
C ARG A 268 0.73 -16.60 -2.10
N TYR A 269 -0.50 -16.12 -1.94
CA TYR A 269 -0.92 -14.81 -2.40
C TYR A 269 -0.81 -13.79 -1.29
N HIS A 270 -0.38 -12.58 -1.66
CA HIS A 270 -0.32 -11.40 -0.81
C HIS A 270 -0.96 -10.22 -1.54
N PHE A 271 -1.43 -9.23 -0.82
CA PHE A 271 -1.76 -7.93 -1.42
C PHE A 271 -0.52 -7.37 -2.11
N GLN A 272 -0.72 -6.91 -3.33
CA GLN A 272 0.32 -6.32 -4.16
C GLN A 272 0.86 -5.03 -3.55
N HIS A 273 0.05 -4.31 -2.78
CA HIS A 273 0.43 -3.07 -2.11
C HIS A 273 -0.41 -2.84 -0.86
N GLN A 274 0.16 -2.14 0.13
CA GLN A 274 -0.53 -1.80 1.38
C GLN A 274 -1.82 -1.01 1.13
N THR A 275 -1.84 -0.11 0.16
CA THR A 275 -3.06 0.66 -0.19
C THR A 275 -4.20 -0.21 -0.69
N VAL A 276 -3.91 -1.37 -1.29
CA VAL A 276 -4.95 -2.34 -1.67
C VAL A 276 -5.55 -2.96 -0.41
N LEU A 277 -4.71 -3.41 0.52
CA LEU A 277 -5.13 -3.90 1.84
C LEU A 277 -6.00 -2.86 2.56
N GLU A 278 -5.54 -1.61 2.64
CA GLU A 278 -6.26 -0.50 3.28
C GLU A 278 -7.61 -0.25 2.60
N SER A 279 -7.66 -0.32 1.27
CA SER A 279 -8.89 -0.15 0.51
C SER A 279 -9.90 -1.27 0.77
N VAL A 280 -9.44 -2.52 0.88
CA VAL A 280 -10.28 -3.67 1.26
C VAL A 280 -10.79 -3.51 2.68
N MET A 281 -9.92 -3.10 3.61
CA MET A 281 -10.26 -2.85 5.01
C MET A 281 -11.33 -1.76 5.16
N ILE A 282 -11.16 -0.62 4.50
CA ILE A 282 -12.15 0.49 4.50
C ILE A 282 -13.46 0.03 3.85
N SER A 283 -13.41 -0.79 2.81
CA SER A 283 -14.61 -1.32 2.17
C SER A 283 -15.36 -2.30 3.09
N TYR A 284 -14.64 -3.18 3.77
CA TYR A 284 -15.20 -4.22 4.64
C TYR A 284 -15.72 -3.67 5.97
N SER A 285 -15.13 -2.58 6.50
CA SER A 285 -15.62 -1.92 7.71
C SER A 285 -17.03 -1.36 7.57
N LYS A 286 -17.51 -1.13 6.33
CA LYS A 286 -18.91 -0.76 6.04
C LYS A 286 -19.90 -1.91 6.24
N ILE A 287 -19.41 -3.14 6.38
CA ILE A 287 -20.20 -4.36 6.58
C ILE A 287 -20.04 -4.84 8.01
N LYS A 288 -18.80 -5.04 8.47
CA LYS A 288 -18.46 -5.50 9.81
C LYS A 288 -17.40 -4.60 10.43
N GLN A 289 -17.85 -3.47 10.96
CA GLN A 289 -16.96 -2.48 11.57
C GLN A 289 -16.21 -3.06 12.77
N GLU A 290 -16.90 -3.86 13.59
CA GLU A 290 -16.39 -4.50 14.79
C GLU A 290 -15.22 -5.44 14.51
N VAL A 291 -15.30 -6.21 13.41
CA VAL A 291 -14.21 -7.10 12.99
C VAL A 291 -12.99 -6.27 12.61
N VAL A 292 -13.16 -5.25 11.77
CA VAL A 292 -12.05 -4.39 11.35
C VAL A 292 -11.42 -3.65 12.53
N ILE A 293 -12.24 -3.11 13.45
CA ILE A 293 -11.74 -2.45 14.67
C ILE A 293 -10.91 -3.42 15.50
N SER A 294 -11.33 -4.68 15.64
CA SER A 294 -10.59 -5.69 16.40
C SER A 294 -9.24 -6.06 15.77
N MET A 295 -9.06 -5.80 14.48
CA MET A 295 -7.79 -6.01 13.75
C MET A 295 -6.83 -4.83 13.88
N LEU A 296 -7.33 -3.66 14.26
CA LEU A 296 -6.56 -2.42 14.38
C LEU A 296 -6.11 -2.21 15.82
N SER A 297 -4.93 -1.60 16.04
CA SER A 297 -4.58 -1.15 17.39
C SER A 297 -5.47 0.02 17.78
N PHE A 298 -5.75 0.13 19.08
CA PHE A 298 -6.42 1.30 19.64
C PHE A 298 -5.66 2.60 19.34
N ASP A 299 -4.33 2.55 19.34
CA ASP A 299 -3.48 3.70 19.04
C ASP A 299 -3.57 4.15 17.58
N PHE A 300 -3.65 3.22 16.62
CA PHE A 300 -3.89 3.55 15.21
C PHE A 300 -5.25 4.18 14.99
N ILE A 301 -6.30 3.64 15.63
CA ILE A 301 -7.64 4.23 15.57
C ILE A 301 -7.59 5.66 16.14
N ARG A 302 -6.90 5.86 17.27
CA ARG A 302 -6.73 7.18 17.89
C ARG A 302 -5.93 8.13 17.00
N GLU A 303 -4.89 7.66 16.33
CA GLU A 303 -4.07 8.45 15.39
C GLU A 303 -4.90 8.86 14.16
N MET A 304 -5.67 7.93 13.57
CA MET A 304 -6.56 8.22 12.45
C MET A 304 -7.61 9.28 12.81
N VAL A 305 -8.23 9.18 13.99
CA VAL A 305 -9.18 10.19 14.50
C VAL A 305 -8.49 11.54 14.73
N ARG A 306 -7.28 11.55 15.31
CA ARG A 306 -6.49 12.77 15.52
C ARG A 306 -6.12 13.47 14.22
N LEU A 307 -5.63 12.71 13.22
CA LEU A 307 -5.27 13.23 11.90
C LEU A 307 -6.48 13.80 11.17
N GLN A 308 -7.66 13.19 11.34
CA GLN A 308 -8.90 13.71 10.77
C GLN A 308 -9.30 15.04 11.42
N HIS A 309 -9.24 15.15 12.75
CA HIS A 309 -9.48 16.43 13.44
C HIS A 309 -8.45 17.51 13.14
N TYR A 310 -7.17 17.13 12.97
CA TYR A 310 -6.13 18.08 12.60
C TYR A 310 -6.37 18.65 11.19
N ARG A 311 -6.76 17.82 10.22
CA ARG A 311 -7.14 18.26 8.87
C ARG A 311 -8.43 19.08 8.84
N GLU A 312 -9.41 18.74 9.68
CA GLU A 312 -10.63 19.54 9.86
C GLU A 312 -10.33 20.93 10.46
N ASN A 313 -9.32 21.03 11.33
CA ASN A 313 -8.91 22.28 11.96
C ASN A 313 -7.98 23.13 11.07
N GLU A 314 -7.09 22.54 10.28
CA GLU A 314 -6.34 23.28 9.24
C GLU A 314 -7.28 23.79 8.13
N GLY A 315 -8.31 23.02 7.77
CA GLY A 315 -9.38 23.45 6.86
C GLY A 315 -10.25 24.59 7.40
N ARG A 316 -10.39 24.72 8.73
CA ARG A 316 -11.06 25.87 9.38
C ARG A 316 -10.15 27.08 9.53
N SER A 317 -8.86 26.87 9.81
CA SER A 317 -7.86 27.93 9.89
C SER A 317 -7.68 28.69 8.56
N TYR A 318 -7.90 28.03 7.42
CA TYR A 318 -7.90 28.68 6.11
C TYR A 318 -9.20 29.45 5.80
N HIS A 319 -10.33 29.13 6.44
CA HIS A 319 -11.60 29.84 6.22
C HIS A 319 -11.80 31.05 7.16
N GLU A 320 -11.21 31.02 8.36
CA GLU A 320 -11.26 32.17 9.29
C GLU A 320 -10.20 33.25 8.98
N SER A 321 -9.16 32.93 8.22
CA SER A 321 -8.16 33.91 7.76
C SER A 321 -8.56 34.67 6.49
N VAL A 322 -9.59 34.20 5.76
CA VAL A 322 -10.11 34.84 4.54
C VAL A 322 -11.37 35.67 4.81
N THR A 323 -12.01 35.52 5.97
CA THR A 323 -13.23 36.26 6.33
C THR A 323 -13.01 37.43 7.31
N ASN A 324 -11.79 37.62 7.82
CA ASN A 324 -11.42 38.76 8.69
C ASN A 324 -10.52 39.81 8.01
N SER A 325 -10.53 39.87 6.67
CA SER A 325 -9.78 40.84 5.87
C SER A 325 -10.62 41.48 4.76
N LEU A 326 -11.85 41.88 5.10
CA LEU A 326 -12.64 42.86 4.35
C LEU A 326 -13.19 43.94 5.27
#